data_AF-A3X1G7-F1
#
_entry.id   AF-A3X1G7-F1
#
_cell.length_a   1.000
_cell.length_b   1.000
_cell.length_c   1.000
_cell.angle_alpha   90.00
_cell.angle_beta   90.00
_cell.angle_gamma   90.00
#
_symmetry.space_group_name_H-M   'P 1'
#
loop_
_entity.id
_entity.type
_entity.pdbx_description
1 polymer ?
#
loop_
_entity_poly.entity_id
_entity_poly.type
_entity_poly.pdbx_seq_one_letter_code
_entity_poly.pdbx_strand_id
1 'polypeptide(L)'
;MSKALSAQLVKIEKQVAALLERILDASLPSVIAAYENRIQTLEAEKLLIRDRMTETTRPAQDFDKTVRTALGFLASPWNLWRSERLEDKRAVLKLAFARRLQYQRGEGFRTADLSLPFKLLDQFSGDDFEMARPKRFELLTPRFVVLSYPLP
;
A
#
# COMPACT_ATOMS: atom_id res chain seq x y z
N MET A 1 -13.02 20.08 2.68
CA MET A 1 -13.93 19.23 1.88
C MET A 1 -15.00 18.55 2.73
N SER A 2 -14.66 17.93 3.86
CA SER A 2 -15.62 17.22 4.74
C SER A 2 -16.88 18.04 5.12
N LYS A 3 -16.71 19.32 5.49
CA LYS A 3 -17.82 20.22 5.88
C LYS A 3 -18.79 20.56 4.75
N ALA A 4 -18.31 20.58 3.49
CA ALA A 4 -19.14 20.82 2.32
C ALA A 4 -19.94 19.56 1.95
N LEU A 5 -19.31 18.39 2.02
CA LEU A 5 -19.96 17.10 1.80
C LEU A 5 -21.05 16.83 2.86
N SER A 6 -20.84 17.23 4.12
CA SER A 6 -21.84 17.07 5.19
C SER A 6 -23.05 17.98 4.98
N ALA A 7 -22.85 19.20 4.49
CA ALA A 7 -23.94 20.09 4.12
C ALA A 7 -24.76 19.53 2.93
N GLN A 8 -24.11 18.88 1.97
CA GLN A 8 -24.79 18.21 0.85
C GLN A 8 -25.65 17.03 1.31
N LEU A 9 -25.17 16.20 2.25
CA LEU A 9 -25.98 15.12 2.83
C LEU A 9 -27.25 15.64 3.49
N VAL A 10 -27.14 16.68 4.32
CA VAL A 10 -28.31 17.29 4.99
C VAL A 10 -29.30 17.85 3.95
N LYS A 11 -28.81 18.40 2.84
CA LYS A 11 -29.67 18.87 1.75
C LYS A 11 -30.43 17.73 1.08
N ILE A 12 -29.75 16.61 0.78
CA ILE A 12 -30.36 15.42 0.18
C ILE A 12 -31.41 14.83 1.12
N GLU A 13 -31.13 14.73 2.43
CA GLU A 13 -32.08 14.21 3.41
C GLU A 13 -33.37 15.05 3.49
N LYS A 14 -33.25 16.37 3.44
CA LYS A 14 -34.42 17.27 3.37
C LYS A 14 -35.22 17.09 2.09
N GLN A 15 -34.54 16.88 0.96
CA GLN A 15 -35.21 16.64 -0.32
C GLN A 15 -35.97 15.31 -0.33
N VAL A 16 -35.39 14.25 0.23
CA VAL A 16 -36.07 12.95 0.36
C VAL A 16 -37.30 13.07 1.27
N ALA A 17 -37.20 13.72 2.44
CA ALA A 17 -38.33 13.92 3.34
C ALA A 17 -39.49 14.68 2.65
N ALA A 18 -39.18 15.76 1.92
CA ALA A 18 -40.19 16.54 1.21
C ALA A 18 -40.87 15.77 0.05
N LEU A 19 -40.17 14.82 -0.58
CA LEU A 19 -40.75 13.95 -1.61
C LEU A 19 -41.64 12.88 -0.98
N LEU A 20 -41.26 12.32 0.17
CA LEU A 20 -42.08 11.34 0.89
C LEU A 20 -43.40 11.94 1.39
N GLU A 21 -43.38 13.18 1.92
CA GLU A 21 -44.61 13.89 2.29
C GLU A 21 -45.54 14.09 1.09
N ARG A 22 -44.98 14.48 -0.07
CA ARG A 22 -45.74 14.66 -1.32
C ARG A 22 -46.32 13.38 -1.91
N ILE A 23 -45.73 12.22 -1.62
CA ILE A 23 -46.27 10.92 -2.06
C ILE A 23 -47.55 10.58 -1.30
N LEU A 24 -47.65 10.94 -0.01
CA LEU A 24 -48.83 10.66 0.81
C LEU A 24 -50.09 11.35 0.26
N ASP A 25 -49.94 12.55 -0.31
CA ASP A 25 -51.04 13.32 -0.90
C ASP A 25 -51.29 13.02 -2.39
N ALA A 26 -50.40 12.23 -3.03
CA ALA A 26 -50.49 11.94 -4.46
C ALA A 26 -51.44 10.76 -4.73
N SER A 27 -52.41 10.98 -5.63
CA SER A 27 -53.40 9.96 -6.01
C SER A 27 -53.14 9.29 -7.36
N LEU A 28 -52.20 9.82 -8.16
CA LEU A 28 -51.93 9.36 -9.52
C LEU A 28 -50.73 8.39 -9.56
N PRO A 29 -50.92 7.13 -9.99
CA PRO A 29 -49.85 6.12 -9.98
C PRO A 29 -48.59 6.51 -10.76
N SER A 30 -48.73 7.24 -11.87
CA SER A 30 -47.59 7.70 -12.67
C SER A 30 -46.71 8.72 -11.93
N VAL A 31 -47.32 9.56 -11.10
CA VAL A 31 -46.63 10.59 -10.30
C VAL A 31 -45.92 9.94 -9.12
N ILE A 32 -46.55 8.95 -8.49
CA ILE A 32 -45.93 8.14 -7.43
C ILE A 32 -44.65 7.47 -7.96
N ALA A 33 -44.74 6.78 -9.11
CA ALA A 33 -43.58 6.13 -9.72
C ALA A 33 -42.45 7.12 -10.08
N ALA A 34 -42.79 8.33 -10.55
CA ALA A 34 -41.79 9.37 -10.82
C ALA A 34 -41.08 9.84 -9.54
N TYR A 35 -41.80 9.97 -8.43
CA TYR A 35 -41.21 10.32 -7.14
C TYR A 35 -40.34 9.20 -6.56
N GLU A 36 -40.77 7.95 -6.65
CA GLU A 36 -39.99 6.78 -6.23
C GLU A 36 -38.64 6.73 -6.98
N ASN A 37 -38.66 6.91 -8.31
CA ASN A 37 -37.44 6.99 -9.11
C ASN A 37 -36.54 8.14 -8.66
N ARG A 38 -37.11 9.31 -8.34
CA ARG A 38 -36.33 10.45 -7.85
C ARG A 38 -35.71 10.18 -6.48
N ILE A 39 -36.43 9.52 -5.58
CA ILE A 39 -35.92 9.11 -4.27
C ILE A 39 -34.76 8.14 -4.44
N GLN A 40 -34.89 7.12 -5.30
CA GLN A 40 -33.80 6.17 -5.58
C GLN A 40 -32.53 6.88 -6.07
N THR A 41 -32.64 7.87 -6.97
CA THR A 41 -31.47 8.65 -7.42
C THR A 41 -30.79 9.41 -6.28
N LEU A 42 -31.58 10.03 -5.39
CA LEU A 42 -31.05 10.78 -4.25
C LEU A 42 -30.42 9.86 -3.19
N GLU A 43 -30.96 8.66 -2.99
CA GLU A 43 -30.37 7.64 -2.10
C GLU A 43 -29.04 7.11 -2.65
N ALA A 44 -28.94 6.89 -3.96
CA ALA A 44 -27.68 6.51 -4.60
C ALA A 44 -26.61 7.60 -4.45
N GLU A 45 -26.97 8.87 -4.67
CA GLU A 45 -26.07 10.01 -4.44
C GLU A 45 -25.62 10.10 -2.98
N LYS A 46 -26.52 9.83 -2.03
CA LYS A 46 -26.23 9.78 -0.59
C LYS A 46 -25.15 8.75 -0.26
N LEU A 47 -25.23 7.56 -0.86
CA LEU A 47 -24.25 6.50 -0.68
C LEU A 47 -22.87 6.92 -1.20
N LEU A 48 -22.79 7.46 -2.43
CA LEU A 48 -21.55 7.95 -3.00
C LEU A 48 -20.88 9.03 -2.16
N ILE A 49 -21.66 9.97 -1.61
CA ILE A 49 -21.12 11.03 -0.74
C ILE A 49 -20.58 10.44 0.57
N ARG A 50 -21.27 9.45 1.15
CA ARG A 50 -20.79 8.74 2.35
C ARG A 50 -19.49 7.99 2.06
N ASP A 51 -19.39 7.30 0.93
CA ASP A 51 -18.17 6.58 0.54
C ASP A 51 -17.00 7.56 0.41
N ARG A 52 -17.19 8.68 -0.29
CA ARG A 52 -16.18 9.75 -0.40
C ARG A 52 -15.78 10.33 0.96
N MET A 53 -16.72 10.47 1.90
CA MET A 53 -16.38 10.88 3.26
C MET A 53 -15.52 9.84 3.96
N THR A 54 -15.82 8.55 3.83
CA THR A 54 -14.99 7.49 4.45
C THR A 54 -13.59 7.44 3.86
N GLU A 55 -13.44 7.64 2.55
CA GLU A 55 -12.14 7.76 1.87
C GLU A 55 -11.37 8.99 2.37
N THR A 56 -12.05 10.12 2.55
CA THR A 56 -11.44 11.38 3.01
C THR A 56 -11.10 11.35 4.51
N THR A 57 -11.78 10.52 5.31
CA THR A 57 -11.62 10.45 6.77
C THR A 57 -10.55 9.44 7.20
N ARG A 58 -10.07 8.57 6.30
CA ARG A 58 -8.82 7.87 6.55
C ARG A 58 -7.75 8.94 6.72
N PRO A 59 -7.05 9.05 7.88
CA PRO A 59 -5.85 9.84 7.90
C PRO A 59 -5.00 9.22 6.80
N ALA A 60 -4.63 10.01 5.79
CA ALA A 60 -3.48 9.65 5.00
C ALA A 60 -2.38 9.46 6.04
N GLN A 61 -2.05 8.22 6.41
CA GLN A 61 -0.74 7.97 6.99
C GLN A 61 0.20 8.74 6.08
N ASP A 62 0.95 9.70 6.64
CA ASP A 62 1.80 10.58 5.85
C ASP A 62 2.47 9.70 4.80
N PHE A 63 2.13 9.90 3.53
CA PHE A 63 2.53 8.98 2.47
C PHE A 63 4.05 8.74 2.53
N ASP A 64 4.77 9.82 2.85
CA ASP A 64 6.20 9.82 3.15
C ASP A 64 6.59 8.86 4.29
N LYS A 65 5.89 8.84 5.43
CA LYS A 65 6.14 7.86 6.51
C LYS A 65 5.91 6.43 6.07
N THR A 66 4.83 6.15 5.33
CA THR A 66 4.53 4.79 4.86
C THR A 66 5.56 4.31 3.86
N VAL A 67 5.93 5.17 2.90
CA VAL A 67 6.95 4.88 1.89
C VAL A 67 8.33 4.72 2.53
N ARG A 68 8.73 5.61 3.45
CA ARG A 68 9.99 5.48 4.21
C ARG A 68 10.04 4.17 4.98
N THR A 69 8.93 3.75 5.57
CA THR A 69 8.86 2.47 6.30
C THR A 69 9.03 1.29 5.35
N ALA A 70 8.37 1.31 4.18
CA ALA A 70 8.52 0.27 3.17
C ALA A 70 9.94 0.22 2.57
N LEU A 71 10.53 1.37 2.27
CA LEU A 71 11.91 1.46 1.77
C LEU A 71 12.93 1.05 2.83
N GLY A 72 12.72 1.43 4.09
CA GLY A 72 13.54 0.98 5.21
C GLY A 72 13.53 -0.53 5.38
N PHE A 73 12.37 -1.17 5.15
CA PHE A 73 12.28 -2.62 5.07
C PHE A 73 13.09 -3.19 3.89
N LEU A 74 12.93 -2.64 2.69
CA LEU A 74 13.67 -3.12 1.50
C LEU A 74 15.20 -2.97 1.67
N ALA A 75 15.64 -1.91 2.35
CA ALA A 75 17.06 -1.67 2.62
C ALA A 75 17.66 -2.70 3.59
N SER A 76 16.89 -3.14 4.60
CA SER A 76 17.35 -4.17 5.54
C SER A 76 16.19 -5.04 6.05
N PRO A 77 15.81 -6.08 5.30
CA PRO A 77 14.77 -7.03 5.73
C PRO A 77 15.17 -7.81 6.99
N TRP A 78 16.48 -7.95 7.22
CA TRP A 78 17.06 -8.68 8.35
C TRP A 78 16.66 -8.10 9.71
N ASN A 79 16.48 -6.78 9.80
CA ASN A 79 16.14 -6.12 11.05
C ASN A 79 14.78 -6.59 11.60
N LEU A 80 13.77 -6.73 10.72
CA LEU A 80 12.47 -7.27 11.12
C LEU A 80 12.52 -8.79 11.33
N TRP A 81 13.35 -9.51 10.58
CA TRP A 81 13.50 -10.96 10.75
C TRP A 81 14.12 -11.35 12.10
N ARG A 82 15.08 -10.55 12.59
CA ARG A 82 15.76 -10.77 13.88
C ARG A 82 14.89 -10.42 15.09
N SER A 83 13.82 -9.63 14.91
CA SER A 83 12.89 -9.28 15.99
C SER A 83 12.30 -10.52 16.66
N GLU A 84 12.06 -10.45 17.97
CA GLU A 84 11.38 -11.52 18.71
C GLU A 84 9.88 -11.61 18.39
N ARG A 85 9.31 -10.52 17.86
CA ARG A 85 7.88 -10.45 17.53
C ARG A 85 7.58 -11.30 16.32
N LEU A 86 6.65 -12.25 16.49
CA LEU A 86 6.16 -13.08 15.38
C LEU A 86 5.44 -12.25 14.30
N GLU A 87 4.88 -11.11 14.68
CA GLU A 87 4.22 -10.19 13.76
C GLU A 87 5.21 -9.63 12.73
N ASP A 88 6.41 -9.24 13.17
CA ASP A 88 7.46 -8.69 12.31
C ASP A 88 7.94 -9.75 11.31
N LYS A 89 8.15 -10.99 11.77
CA LYS A 89 8.51 -12.12 10.89
C LYS A 89 7.43 -12.42 9.86
N ARG A 90 6.15 -12.37 10.28
CA ARG A 90 5.00 -12.52 9.36
C ARG A 90 4.92 -11.37 8.36
N ALA A 91 5.23 -10.15 8.79
CA ALA A 91 5.26 -8.98 7.92
C ALA A 91 6.35 -9.12 6.85
N VAL A 92 7.55 -9.57 7.22
CA VAL A 92 8.64 -9.86 6.26
C VAL A 92 8.16 -10.83 5.17
N LEU A 93 7.54 -11.95 5.55
CA LEU A 93 7.05 -12.93 4.59
C LEU A 93 5.97 -12.36 3.65
N LYS A 94 5.06 -11.52 4.18
CA LYS A 94 4.02 -10.87 3.38
C LYS A 94 4.58 -9.83 2.41
N LEU A 95 5.69 -9.18 2.76
CA LEU A 95 6.34 -8.18 1.92
C LEU A 95 7.28 -8.80 0.88
N ALA A 96 7.93 -9.93 1.22
CA ALA A 96 8.85 -10.62 0.33
C ALA A 96 8.14 -11.42 -0.78
N PHE A 97 7.00 -12.04 -0.46
CA PHE A 97 6.28 -12.91 -1.39
C PHE A 97 4.93 -12.30 -1.81
N ALA A 98 4.66 -12.29 -3.11
CA ALA A 98 3.37 -11.87 -3.66
C ALA A 98 2.24 -12.86 -3.30
N ARG A 99 2.59 -14.13 -3.12
CA ARG A 99 1.67 -15.20 -2.73
C ARG A 99 2.22 -15.98 -1.55
N ARG A 100 1.32 -16.66 -0.82
CA ARG A 100 1.74 -17.59 0.24
C ARG A 100 2.63 -18.69 -0.34
N LEU A 101 3.72 -19.00 0.36
CA LEU A 101 4.61 -20.10 0.03
C LEU A 101 3.84 -21.42 0.04
N GLN A 102 3.85 -22.13 -1.09
CA GLN A 102 3.26 -23.45 -1.19
C GLN A 102 4.27 -24.49 -0.72
N TYR A 103 3.82 -25.38 0.16
CA TYR A 103 4.62 -26.49 0.68
C TYR A 103 3.98 -27.81 0.26
N GLN A 104 4.81 -28.69 -0.29
CA GLN A 104 4.43 -30.06 -0.62
C GLN A 104 5.27 -31.03 0.20
N ARG A 105 4.60 -31.91 0.95
CA ARG A 105 5.27 -32.89 1.81
C ARG A 105 6.08 -33.86 0.94
N GLY A 106 7.36 -34.06 1.28
CA GLY A 106 8.30 -34.91 0.53
C GLY A 106 9.08 -34.17 -0.56
N GLU A 107 8.59 -33.02 -1.05
CA GLU A 107 9.26 -32.24 -2.10
C GLU A 107 9.70 -30.84 -1.65
N GLY A 108 9.22 -30.37 -0.49
CA GLY A 108 9.63 -29.11 0.11
C GLY A 108 8.79 -27.90 -0.36
N PHE A 109 9.38 -26.71 -0.28
CA PHE A 109 8.75 -25.48 -0.74
C PHE A 109 8.86 -25.38 -2.28
N ARG A 110 7.74 -25.03 -2.93
CA ARG A 110 7.71 -24.78 -4.38
C ARG A 110 8.33 -23.43 -4.73
N THR A 111 8.51 -23.17 -6.03
CA THR A 111 8.99 -21.88 -6.55
C THR A 111 8.18 -20.74 -5.98
N ALA A 112 8.84 -19.89 -5.21
CA ALA A 112 8.19 -18.80 -4.50
C ALA A 112 7.93 -17.63 -5.46
N ASP A 113 6.70 -17.11 -5.43
CA ASP A 113 6.35 -15.93 -6.19
C ASP A 113 6.75 -14.68 -5.39
N LEU A 114 7.87 -14.05 -5.77
CA LEU A 114 8.40 -12.87 -5.12
C LEU A 114 7.54 -11.63 -5.39
N SER A 115 7.57 -10.68 -4.46
CA SER A 115 6.90 -9.39 -4.66
C SER A 115 7.63 -8.53 -5.71
N LEU A 116 6.91 -7.56 -6.27
CA LEU A 116 7.41 -6.67 -7.33
C LEU A 116 8.78 -6.05 -7.06
N PRO A 117 9.09 -5.48 -5.87
CA PRO A 117 10.40 -4.89 -5.63
C PRO A 117 11.53 -5.92 -5.78
N PHE A 118 11.35 -7.17 -5.33
CA PHE A 118 12.37 -8.21 -5.47
C PHE A 118 12.49 -8.73 -6.90
N LYS A 119 11.38 -8.83 -7.64
CA LYS A 119 11.41 -9.14 -9.08
C LYS A 119 12.14 -8.06 -9.88
N LEU A 120 11.99 -6.80 -9.50
CA LEU A 120 12.73 -5.69 -10.12
C LEU A 120 14.22 -5.80 -9.80
N LEU A 121 14.59 -6.14 -8.56
CA LEU A 121 15.97 -6.36 -8.16
C LEU A 121 16.64 -7.51 -8.93
N ASP A 122 15.90 -8.57 -9.21
CA ASP A 122 16.36 -9.71 -10.02
C ASP A 122 16.85 -9.26 -11.41
N GLN A 123 16.17 -8.29 -12.03
CA GLN A 123 16.55 -7.73 -13.33
C GLN A 123 17.91 -7.01 -13.32
N PHE A 124 18.34 -6.48 -12.17
CA PHE A 124 19.66 -5.85 -12.05
C PHE A 124 20.78 -6.88 -11.79
N SER A 125 20.46 -8.15 -11.52
CA SER A 125 21.48 -9.17 -11.18
C SER A 125 22.13 -9.84 -12.39
N GLY A 126 21.71 -9.50 -13.61
CA GLY A 126 22.08 -10.20 -14.85
C GLY A 126 23.22 -9.59 -15.68
N ASP A 127 23.70 -8.38 -15.34
CA ASP A 127 24.77 -7.74 -16.11
C ASP A 127 26.16 -8.11 -15.57
N ASP A 128 27.14 -8.25 -16.46
CA ASP A 128 28.54 -8.47 -16.11
C ASP A 128 29.08 -7.27 -15.33
N PHE A 129 28.99 -7.33 -14.01
CA PHE A 129 29.57 -6.33 -13.12
C PHE A 129 31.09 -6.49 -13.08
N GLU A 130 31.79 -5.72 -13.91
CA GLU A 130 33.24 -5.57 -13.78
C GLU A 130 33.60 -4.64 -12.62
N MET A 131 34.59 -5.03 -11.82
CA MET A 131 35.15 -4.15 -10.79
C MET A 131 35.85 -2.97 -11.46
N ALA A 132 35.37 -1.75 -11.18
CA ALA A 132 36.04 -0.54 -11.64
C ALA A 132 37.49 -0.54 -11.13
N ARG A 133 38.44 -0.15 -12.02
CA ARG A 133 39.85 -0.10 -11.64
C ARG A 133 40.02 0.83 -10.42
N PRO A 134 40.77 0.42 -9.37
CA PRO A 134 40.92 1.20 -8.14
C PRO A 134 41.43 2.63 -8.39
N LYS A 135 42.23 2.80 -9.45
CA LYS A 135 42.81 4.07 -9.88
C LYS A 135 41.70 5.04 -10.30
N ARG A 136 41.19 5.81 -9.32
CA ARG A 136 40.26 6.98 -9.38
C ARG A 136 39.04 6.88 -8.45
N PHE A 137 38.79 5.74 -7.80
CA PHE A 137 37.68 5.60 -6.84
C PHE A 137 38.16 5.58 -5.39
N GLU A 138 39.31 4.95 -5.13
CA GLU A 138 39.95 4.92 -3.83
C GLU A 138 41.46 5.19 -3.99
N LEU A 139 42.06 5.88 -3.02
CA LEU A 139 43.50 6.00 -2.97
C LEU A 139 44.08 4.62 -2.67
N LEU A 140 45.01 4.14 -3.50
CA LEU A 140 45.73 2.90 -3.24
C LEU A 140 46.35 3.00 -1.85
N THR A 141 45.96 2.11 -0.94
CA THR A 141 46.64 1.98 0.34
C THR A 141 48.13 1.77 0.06
N PRO A 142 49.03 2.60 0.61
CA PRO A 142 50.45 2.46 0.37
C PRO A 142 50.86 1.04 0.75
N ARG A 143 51.61 0.39 -0.13
CA ARG A 143 52.10 -0.98 0.05
C ARG A 143 52.82 -1.01 1.40
N PHE A 144 52.28 -1.75 2.37
CA PHE A 144 52.97 -2.05 3.63
C PHE A 144 54.27 -2.76 3.25
N VAL A 145 55.38 -2.02 3.24
CA VAL A 145 56.71 -2.60 3.16
C VAL A 145 56.98 -3.15 4.55
N VAL A 146 56.77 -4.45 4.72
CA VAL A 146 57.27 -5.16 5.90
C VAL A 146 58.79 -5.11 5.79
N LEU A 147 59.42 -4.19 6.51
CA LEU A 147 60.85 -4.23 6.76
C LEU A 147 61.12 -5.46 7.63
N SER A 148 61.50 -6.57 6.99
CA SER A 148 62.05 -7.73 7.67
C SER A 148 63.40 -7.33 8.26
N TYR A 149 63.42 -6.99 9.56
CA TYR A 149 64.67 -6.96 10.32
C TYR A 149 65.01 -8.41 10.73
N PRO A 150 66.26 -8.87 10.50
CA PRO A 150 66.67 -10.16 11.00
C PRO A 150 66.80 -10.06 12.53
N LEU A 151 66.15 -10.99 13.24
CA LEU A 151 66.32 -11.15 14.69
C LEU A 151 67.72 -11.75 14.99
N PRO A 152 68.37 -11.33 16.09
CA PRO A 152 69.68 -11.81 16.51
C PRO A 152 69.66 -13.26 17.03
#